data_AF-A0A1S3DSW7-F1
#
_entry.id   AF-A0A1S3DSW7-F1
#
_cell.length_a   1.000
_cell.length_b   1.000
_cell.length_c   1.000
_cell.angle_alpha   90.00
_cell.angle_beta   90.00
_cell.angle_gamma   90.00
#
_symmetry.space_group_name_H-M   'P 1'
#
loop_
_entity.id
_entity.type
_entity.pdbx_description
1 polymer ?
#
loop_
_entity_poly.entity_id
_entity_poly.type
_entity_poly.pdbx_seq_one_letter_code
_entity_poly.pdbx_strand_id
1 'polypeptide(L)'
;TAFSNCDRKHIEEKFYDPVFTDEETMAILENTQAEEQTLLTPFVLAKKPNTYIFTKAISEDLVSKCSQHLPVVVVRPSIIMPTLKEPMSYWMKNMNTILSLMAGSGVGLIRVFYFGENIKVDLTPGDLTTNCVLAAGWQKAIAPQSPMLYNCVGYENPVLLKDMVRQTYIKHKESEETIKKVVWRGHMVKAENTYYLFFLYYFLHVLPGLFFTLGEMYMNKKPMVMKIYRKFFFLNKTIHYFSFNEWSFTNDNTKALLNRLNPRDKELFNFNMTTFSWMDYCEILYRCVALYVINDYTEYPKELYRKQMKYINPIDKVIVWSFHFG
;
A
#
# COMPACT_ATOMS: atom_id res chain seq x y z
N THR A 1 6.73 -10.34 6.04
CA THR A 1 5.45 -9.64 5.79
C THR A 1 4.38 -10.70 5.63
N ALA A 2 3.09 -10.40 5.80
CA ALA A 2 2.01 -11.37 5.57
C ALA A 2 2.06 -11.98 4.16
N PHE A 3 2.56 -11.22 3.18
CA PHE A 3 2.66 -11.64 1.78
C PHE A 3 3.97 -12.37 1.43
N SER A 4 4.83 -12.72 2.40
CA SER A 4 6.11 -13.43 2.12
C SER A 4 5.86 -14.73 1.32
N ASN A 5 4.69 -15.35 1.52
CA ASN A 5 4.26 -16.59 0.87
C ASN A 5 3.04 -16.39 -0.04
N CYS A 6 2.97 -15.25 -0.74
CA CYS A 6 1.85 -14.87 -1.60
C CYS A 6 1.65 -15.77 -2.83
N ASP A 7 2.60 -16.65 -3.14
CA ASP A 7 2.45 -17.75 -4.10
C ASP A 7 1.41 -18.79 -3.67
N ARG A 8 0.98 -18.75 -2.40
CA ARG A 8 -0.12 -19.56 -1.84
C ARG A 8 -1.36 -18.69 -1.66
N LYS A 9 -2.56 -19.27 -1.85
CA LYS A 9 -3.85 -18.56 -1.63
C LYS A 9 -4.24 -18.45 -0.15
N HIS A 10 -3.81 -19.41 0.65
CA HIS A 10 -3.99 -19.42 2.10
C HIS A 10 -2.63 -19.43 2.79
N ILE A 11 -2.43 -18.50 3.73
CA ILE A 11 -1.15 -18.30 4.43
C ILE A 11 -1.37 -18.51 5.93
N GLU A 12 -0.78 -19.58 6.44
CA GLU A 12 -0.88 -20.00 7.83
C GLU A 12 0.22 -19.37 8.70
N GLU A 13 0.08 -19.46 10.02
CA GLU A 13 1.09 -19.02 10.99
C GLU A 13 2.20 -20.07 11.18
N LYS A 14 2.84 -20.46 10.08
CA LYS A 14 3.99 -21.37 10.07
C LYS A 14 5.10 -20.87 9.15
N PHE A 15 6.31 -21.38 9.38
CA PHE A 15 7.42 -21.24 8.45
C PHE A 15 7.20 -22.18 7.27
N TYR A 16 7.51 -21.68 6.07
CA TYR A 16 7.41 -22.44 4.84
C TYR A 16 8.81 -22.59 4.27
N ASP A 17 9.12 -23.76 3.75
CA ASP A 17 10.40 -24.01 3.10
C ASP A 17 10.57 -23.05 1.91
N PRO A 18 11.71 -22.33 1.82
CA PRO A 18 11.97 -21.45 0.70
C PRO A 18 12.33 -22.26 -0.55
N VAL A 19 12.17 -21.66 -1.73
CA VAL A 19 12.57 -22.29 -3.00
C VAL A 19 14.10 -22.38 -3.11
N PHE A 20 14.78 -21.35 -2.62
CA PHE A 20 16.23 -21.28 -2.47
C PHE A 20 16.52 -20.90 -1.02
N THR A 21 17.49 -21.56 -0.38
CA THR A 21 17.93 -21.17 0.96
C THR A 21 18.69 -19.85 0.93
N ASP A 22 18.93 -19.27 2.10
CA ASP A 22 19.81 -18.10 2.22
C ASP A 22 21.24 -18.42 1.74
N GLU A 23 21.77 -19.60 2.06
CA GLU A 23 23.11 -20.02 1.63
C GLU A 23 23.19 -20.20 0.10
N GLU A 24 22.19 -20.84 -0.52
CA GLU A 24 22.12 -20.99 -1.97
C GLU A 24 22.01 -19.65 -2.68
N THR A 25 21.19 -18.74 -2.13
CA THR A 25 21.00 -17.40 -2.70
C THR A 25 22.29 -16.59 -2.61
N MET A 26 22.98 -16.63 -1.47
CA MET A 26 24.27 -15.96 -1.30
C MET A 26 25.33 -16.54 -2.23
N ALA A 27 25.39 -17.87 -2.37
CA ALA A 27 26.31 -18.52 -3.31
C ALA A 27 26.08 -18.04 -4.75
N ILE A 28 24.82 -17.90 -5.19
CA ILE A 28 24.52 -17.34 -6.52
C ILE A 28 25.04 -15.91 -6.63
N LEU A 29 24.77 -15.05 -5.64
CA LEU A 29 25.17 -13.64 -5.67
C LEU A 29 26.69 -13.44 -5.65
N GLU A 30 27.42 -14.26 -4.89
CA GLU A 30 28.88 -14.17 -4.75
C GLU A 30 29.63 -14.72 -5.98
N ASN A 31 29.04 -15.69 -6.68
CA ASN A 31 29.69 -16.37 -7.80
C ASN A 31 29.21 -15.88 -9.19
N THR A 32 28.37 -14.84 -9.26
CA THR A 32 27.84 -14.32 -10.53
C THR A 32 28.00 -12.81 -10.65
N GLN A 33 28.22 -12.31 -11.86
CA GLN A 33 28.30 -10.88 -12.15
C GLN A 33 26.92 -10.23 -12.29
N ALA A 34 26.83 -8.90 -12.23
CA ALA A 34 25.56 -8.17 -12.27
C ALA A 34 24.68 -8.49 -13.51
N GLU A 35 25.31 -8.73 -14.66
CA GLU A 35 24.62 -9.12 -15.90
C GLU A 35 24.02 -10.53 -15.77
N GLU A 36 24.79 -11.49 -15.25
CA GLU A 36 24.34 -12.85 -14.97
C GLU A 36 23.24 -12.88 -13.90
N GLN A 37 23.38 -12.10 -12.83
CA GLN A 37 22.35 -11.96 -11.79
C GLN A 37 21.02 -11.46 -12.39
N THR A 38 21.08 -10.52 -13.33
CA THR A 38 19.88 -10.03 -14.04
C THR A 38 19.22 -11.15 -14.85
N LEU A 39 20.02 -11.98 -15.53
CA LEU A 39 19.52 -13.12 -16.31
C LEU A 39 18.96 -14.24 -15.41
N LEU A 40 19.55 -14.46 -14.23
CA LEU A 40 19.15 -15.49 -13.26
C LEU A 40 17.95 -15.08 -12.40
N THR A 41 17.70 -13.77 -12.25
CA THR A 41 16.64 -13.23 -11.38
C THR A 41 15.28 -13.91 -11.57
N PRO A 42 14.76 -14.13 -12.79
CA PRO A 42 13.46 -14.79 -12.97
C PRO A 42 13.42 -16.22 -12.42
N PHE A 43 14.54 -16.96 -12.51
CA PHE A 43 14.65 -18.32 -12.00
C PHE A 43 14.74 -18.33 -10.47
N VAL A 44 15.54 -17.44 -9.90
CA VAL A 44 15.72 -17.29 -8.45
C VAL A 44 14.43 -16.84 -7.77
N LEU A 45 13.71 -15.88 -8.35
CA LEU A 45 12.42 -15.44 -7.83
C LEU A 45 11.34 -16.53 -7.90
N ALA A 46 11.46 -17.48 -8.82
CA ALA A 46 10.47 -18.53 -9.06
C ALA A 46 9.04 -17.96 -9.16
N LYS A 47 8.17 -18.27 -8.19
CA LYS A 47 6.76 -17.79 -8.16
C LYS A 47 6.59 -16.46 -7.40
N LYS A 48 7.66 -15.90 -6.84
CA LYS A 48 7.59 -14.65 -6.08
C LYS A 48 7.47 -13.46 -7.03
N PRO A 49 6.55 -12.50 -6.77
CA PRO A 49 6.24 -11.43 -7.71
C PRO A 49 7.32 -10.36 -7.82
N ASN A 50 8.23 -10.28 -6.84
CA ASN A 50 9.35 -9.34 -6.82
C ASN A 50 10.42 -9.78 -5.79
N THR A 51 11.58 -9.13 -5.87
CA THR A 51 12.74 -9.35 -4.98
C THR A 51 12.44 -9.05 -3.51
N TYR A 52 11.55 -8.09 -3.21
CA TYR A 52 11.17 -7.77 -1.83
C TYR A 52 10.44 -8.96 -1.16
N ILE A 53 9.46 -9.57 -1.83
CA ILE A 53 8.75 -10.72 -1.28
C ILE A 53 9.69 -11.92 -1.16
N PHE A 54 10.53 -12.16 -2.18
CA PHE A 54 11.52 -13.23 -2.17
C PHE A 54 12.48 -13.11 -0.97
N THR A 55 13.10 -11.95 -0.79
CA THR A 55 14.02 -11.70 0.34
C THR A 55 13.33 -11.84 1.70
N LYS A 56 12.06 -11.41 1.82
CA LYS A 56 11.28 -11.62 3.06
C LYS A 56 10.98 -13.10 3.32
N ALA A 57 10.75 -13.92 2.30
CA ALA A 57 10.55 -15.36 2.46
C ALA A 57 11.83 -16.05 2.96
N ILE A 58 12.97 -15.77 2.34
CA ILE A 58 14.27 -16.34 2.74
C ILE A 58 14.68 -15.87 4.14
N SER A 59 14.43 -14.60 4.46
CA SER A 59 14.72 -14.08 5.81
C SER A 59 13.95 -14.85 6.90
N GLU A 60 12.73 -15.32 6.62
CA GLU A 60 11.95 -16.10 7.58
C GLU A 60 12.56 -17.49 7.81
N ASP A 61 13.12 -18.12 6.77
CA ASP A 61 13.85 -19.38 6.88
C ASP A 61 15.12 -19.22 7.74
N LEU A 62 15.95 -18.22 7.42
CA LEU A 62 17.15 -17.91 8.21
C LEU A 62 16.82 -17.65 9.69
N VAL A 63 15.79 -16.85 9.95
CA VAL A 63 15.35 -16.54 11.33
C VAL A 63 14.80 -17.79 12.04
N SER A 64 14.14 -18.69 11.31
CA SER A 64 13.70 -19.99 11.83
C SER A 64 14.90 -20.85 12.26
N LYS A 65 15.97 -20.93 11.45
CA LYS A 65 17.22 -21.63 11.80
C LYS A 65 17.87 -21.05 13.05
N CYS A 66 17.93 -19.72 13.17
CA CYS A 66 18.53 -19.03 14.34
C CYS A 66 17.73 -19.23 15.65
N SER A 67 16.47 -19.66 15.58
CA SER A 67 15.62 -19.82 16.77
C SER A 67 16.09 -20.90 17.75
N GLN A 68 16.99 -21.79 17.31
CA GLN A 68 17.63 -22.77 18.17
C GLN A 68 18.57 -22.14 19.21
N HIS A 69 19.02 -20.91 18.97
CA HIS A 69 20.02 -20.24 19.80
C HIS A 69 19.53 -18.93 20.41
N LEU A 70 18.42 -18.38 19.94
CA LEU A 70 17.90 -17.07 20.36
C LEU A 70 16.38 -17.12 20.58
N PRO A 71 15.84 -16.36 21.56
CA PRO A 71 14.40 -16.19 21.70
C PRO A 71 13.86 -15.35 20.54
N VAL A 72 13.43 -16.03 19.48
CA VAL A 72 12.95 -15.42 18.24
C VAL A 72 11.43 -15.32 18.21
N VAL A 73 10.94 -14.20 17.68
CA VAL A 73 9.54 -14.01 17.29
C VAL A 73 9.45 -13.32 15.93
N VAL A 74 8.52 -13.75 15.10
CA VAL A 74 8.26 -13.24 13.75
C VAL A 74 6.83 -12.74 13.69
N VAL A 75 6.66 -11.43 13.47
CA VAL A 75 5.36 -10.85 13.18
C VAL A 75 5.29 -10.56 11.68
N ARG A 76 4.25 -11.06 11.03
CA ARG A 76 3.96 -10.83 9.62
C ARG A 76 2.84 -9.80 9.49
N PRO A 77 3.17 -8.51 9.33
CA PRO A 77 2.15 -7.51 9.09
C PRO A 77 1.66 -7.54 7.65
N SER A 78 0.38 -7.20 7.46
CA SER A 78 -0.18 -6.81 6.17
C SER A 78 0.42 -5.49 5.67
N ILE A 79 -0.20 -4.84 4.68
CA ILE A 79 0.29 -3.53 4.21
C ILE A 79 0.09 -2.52 5.34
N ILE A 80 1.21 -2.08 5.92
CA ILE A 80 1.18 -1.09 7.00
C ILE A 80 0.71 0.25 6.43
N MET A 81 -0.34 0.78 7.04
CA MET A 81 -0.97 2.05 6.73
C MET A 81 -0.70 3.06 7.88
N PRO A 82 -1.03 4.35 7.69
CA PRO A 82 -0.83 5.38 8.72
C PRO A 82 -1.40 4.99 10.09
N THR A 83 -0.84 5.55 11.14
CA THR A 83 -1.29 5.25 12.52
C THR A 83 -2.74 5.67 12.73
N LEU A 84 -3.50 4.83 13.43
CA LEU A 84 -4.88 5.12 13.81
C LEU A 84 -4.91 6.20 14.90
N LYS A 85 -4.12 6.01 15.97
CA LYS A 85 -4.11 6.84 17.17
C LYS A 85 -2.70 7.26 17.62
N GLU A 86 -1.75 6.34 17.71
CA GLU A 86 -0.45 6.58 18.37
C GLU A 86 0.75 6.46 17.40
N PRO A 87 1.87 7.18 17.62
CA PRO A 87 2.09 8.24 18.62
C PRO A 87 1.29 9.52 18.33
N MET A 88 0.80 9.68 17.10
CA MET A 88 -0.18 10.66 16.69
C MET A 88 -1.00 10.07 15.55
N SER A 89 -2.26 10.45 15.38
CA SER A 89 -3.08 9.95 14.27
C SER A 89 -2.48 10.34 12.91
N TYR A 90 -2.81 9.59 11.86
CA TYR A 90 -2.43 9.81 10.45
C TYR A 90 -0.91 9.90 10.20
N TRP A 91 -0.08 9.54 11.18
CA TRP A 91 1.37 9.58 11.04
C TRP A 91 1.88 8.42 10.22
N MET A 92 2.84 8.72 9.35
CA MET A 92 3.61 7.71 8.65
C MET A 92 4.99 8.27 8.32
N LYS A 93 6.04 7.49 8.62
CA LYS A 93 7.42 7.86 8.27
C LYS A 93 7.71 7.69 6.78
N ASN A 94 7.34 6.53 6.21
CA ASN A 94 7.68 6.16 4.85
C ASN A 94 6.43 6.03 4.00
N MET A 95 6.34 6.81 2.92
CA MET A 95 5.28 6.68 1.93
C MET A 95 5.29 5.28 1.32
N ASN A 96 4.17 4.58 1.39
CA ASN A 96 3.96 3.32 0.68
C ASN A 96 3.29 3.54 -0.69
N THR A 97 3.21 2.47 -1.49
CA THR A 97 2.65 2.55 -2.84
C THR A 97 1.17 2.97 -2.85
N ILE A 98 0.36 2.49 -1.90
CA ILE A 98 -1.07 2.83 -1.83
C ILE A 98 -1.24 4.33 -1.58
N LEU A 99 -0.51 4.90 -0.63
CA LEU A 99 -0.57 6.35 -0.35
C LEU A 99 -0.06 7.19 -1.52
N SER A 100 0.94 6.69 -2.27
CA SER A 100 1.43 7.36 -3.48
C SER A 100 0.33 7.47 -4.55
N LEU A 101 -0.43 6.38 -4.72
CA LEU A 101 -1.57 6.32 -5.65
C LEU A 101 -2.71 7.23 -5.18
N MET A 102 -3.00 7.22 -3.87
CA MET A 102 -4.00 8.12 -3.28
C MET A 102 -3.62 9.59 -3.47
N ALA A 103 -2.35 9.94 -3.26
CA ALA A 103 -1.85 11.30 -3.45
C ALA A 103 -1.98 11.76 -4.91
N GLY A 104 -1.45 10.97 -5.86
CA GLY A 104 -1.53 11.32 -7.27
C GLY A 104 -2.97 11.40 -7.78
N SER A 105 -3.87 10.56 -7.27
CA SER A 105 -5.29 10.61 -7.61
C SER A 105 -5.99 11.81 -6.97
N GLY A 106 -5.67 12.11 -5.71
CA GLY A 106 -6.22 13.23 -4.96
C GLY A 106 -5.92 14.58 -5.60
N VAL A 107 -4.72 14.75 -6.20
CA VAL A 107 -4.37 15.96 -6.96
C VAL A 107 -4.81 15.94 -8.42
N GLY A 108 -5.45 14.85 -8.86
CA GLY A 108 -5.97 14.67 -10.22
C GLY A 108 -4.93 14.33 -11.29
N LEU A 109 -3.70 13.98 -10.90
CA LEU A 109 -2.65 13.56 -11.84
C LEU A 109 -2.79 12.09 -12.22
N ILE A 110 -3.18 11.22 -11.28
CA ILE A 110 -3.47 9.81 -11.56
C ILE A 110 -4.97 9.65 -11.82
N ARG A 111 -5.31 9.16 -13.01
CA ARG A 111 -6.71 9.13 -13.49
C ARG A 111 -7.19 7.77 -13.95
N VAL A 112 -6.32 6.79 -14.04
CA VAL A 112 -6.65 5.45 -14.57
C VAL A 112 -6.13 4.41 -13.62
N PHE A 113 -6.91 3.38 -13.33
CA PHE A 113 -6.48 2.25 -12.53
C PHE A 113 -6.85 0.94 -13.19
N TYR A 114 -6.00 -0.07 -13.03
CA TYR A 114 -6.28 -1.43 -13.48
C TYR A 114 -6.13 -2.39 -12.30
N PHE A 115 -7.25 -2.82 -11.75
CA PHE A 115 -7.34 -3.77 -10.64
C PHE A 115 -8.55 -4.68 -10.84
N GLY A 116 -8.50 -5.87 -10.23
CA GLY A 116 -9.56 -6.86 -10.28
C GLY A 116 -10.88 -6.33 -9.72
N GLU A 117 -11.99 -6.89 -10.17
CA GLU A 117 -13.28 -6.52 -9.58
C GLU A 117 -13.42 -7.09 -8.17
N ASN A 118 -13.91 -6.28 -7.24
CA ASN A 118 -14.18 -6.69 -5.86
C ASN A 118 -12.95 -7.18 -5.07
N ILE A 119 -11.76 -6.65 -5.36
CA ILE A 119 -10.54 -7.00 -4.63
C ILE A 119 -10.57 -6.47 -3.20
N LYS A 120 -10.47 -7.38 -2.23
CA LYS A 120 -10.21 -7.11 -0.82
C LYS A 120 -8.74 -6.78 -0.60
N VAL A 121 -8.47 -5.67 0.08
CA VAL A 121 -7.11 -5.29 0.46
C VAL A 121 -6.88 -5.62 1.93
N ASP A 122 -5.71 -6.20 2.22
CA ASP A 122 -5.30 -6.50 3.59
C ASP A 122 -4.32 -5.43 4.08
N LEU A 123 -4.83 -4.58 4.97
CA LEU A 123 -4.18 -3.37 5.46
C LEU A 123 -4.23 -3.34 6.99
N THR A 124 -3.18 -2.82 7.62
CA THR A 124 -3.10 -2.69 9.09
C THR A 124 -2.56 -1.32 9.49
N PRO A 125 -3.21 -0.58 10.41
CA PRO A 125 -2.62 0.63 10.98
C PRO A 125 -1.26 0.35 11.63
N GLY A 126 -0.34 1.32 11.52
CA GLY A 126 1.02 1.19 12.02
C GLY A 126 1.14 1.03 13.54
N ASP A 127 0.23 1.63 14.30
CA ASP A 127 0.15 1.50 15.75
C ASP A 127 -0.36 0.14 16.18
N LEU A 128 -1.45 -0.37 15.57
CA LEU A 128 -1.92 -1.73 15.84
C LEU A 128 -0.83 -2.77 15.49
N THR A 129 -0.10 -2.54 14.39
CA THR A 129 1.04 -3.40 14.03
C THR A 129 2.15 -3.36 15.08
N THR A 130 2.51 -2.16 15.54
CA THR A 130 3.51 -1.97 16.61
C THR A 130 3.08 -2.67 17.90
N ASN A 131 1.81 -2.52 18.29
CA ASN A 131 1.24 -3.14 19.48
C ASN A 131 1.31 -4.67 19.42
N CYS A 132 1.01 -5.26 18.25
CA CYS A 132 1.18 -6.70 18.04
C CYS A 132 2.65 -7.14 18.22
N VAL A 133 3.61 -6.37 17.71
CA VAL A 133 5.05 -6.66 17.88
C VAL A 133 5.47 -6.61 19.35
N LEU A 134 5.03 -5.59 20.08
CA LEU A 134 5.33 -5.43 21.51
C LEU A 134 4.75 -6.58 22.33
N ALA A 135 3.47 -6.92 22.10
CA ALA A 135 2.81 -8.02 22.77
C ALA A 135 3.47 -9.37 22.46
N ALA A 136 3.86 -9.60 21.21
CA ALA A 136 4.53 -10.84 20.80
C ALA A 136 5.91 -10.99 21.46
N GLY A 137 6.66 -9.89 21.56
CA GLY A 137 7.94 -9.85 22.29
C GLY A 137 7.77 -10.15 23.78
N TRP A 138 6.80 -9.52 24.44
CA TRP A 138 6.45 -9.81 25.84
C TRP A 138 6.09 -11.28 26.03
N GLN A 139 5.22 -11.83 25.19
CA GLN A 139 4.77 -13.22 25.28
C GLN A 139 5.94 -14.21 25.14
N LYS A 140 6.88 -13.94 24.23
CA LYS A 140 8.09 -14.75 24.05
C LYS A 140 9.01 -14.70 25.28
N ALA A 141 9.11 -13.54 25.92
CA ALA A 141 9.93 -13.37 27.12
C ALA A 141 9.38 -14.14 28.33
N ILE A 142 8.07 -14.13 28.54
CA ILE A 142 7.45 -14.81 29.70
C ILE A 142 7.18 -16.31 29.45
N ALA A 143 7.05 -16.72 28.20
CA ALA A 143 6.84 -18.11 27.83
C ALA A 143 7.70 -18.45 26.60
N PRO A 144 8.95 -18.91 26.81
CA PRO A 144 9.87 -19.21 25.71
C PRO A 144 9.33 -20.22 24.68
N GLN A 145 8.41 -21.08 25.11
CA GLN A 145 7.73 -22.09 24.27
C GLN A 145 6.52 -21.54 23.50
N SER A 146 6.21 -20.24 23.61
CA SER A 146 5.10 -19.63 22.88
C SER A 146 5.29 -19.74 21.37
N PRO A 147 4.21 -19.63 20.57
CA PRO A 147 4.31 -19.57 19.13
C PRO A 147 5.34 -18.54 18.67
N MET A 148 6.10 -18.90 17.64
CA MET A 148 7.13 -18.02 17.09
C MET A 148 6.59 -17.09 16.01
N LEU A 149 5.41 -17.36 15.46
CA LEU A 149 4.92 -16.65 14.29
C LEU A 149 3.48 -16.15 14.48
N TYR A 150 3.29 -14.87 14.17
CA TYR A 150 2.03 -14.15 14.33
C TYR A 150 1.69 -13.42 13.04
N ASN A 151 0.53 -13.70 12.45
CA ASN A 151 0.00 -12.95 11.31
C ASN A 151 -0.79 -11.75 11.84
N CYS A 152 -0.22 -10.55 11.73
CA CYS A 152 -0.88 -9.29 12.08
C CYS A 152 -1.54 -8.73 10.81
N VAL A 153 -2.79 -9.14 10.57
CA VAL A 153 -3.49 -8.91 9.30
C VAL A 153 -4.88 -8.31 9.52
N GLY A 154 -5.34 -7.53 8.54
CA GLY A 154 -6.67 -6.94 8.48
C GLY A 154 -7.76 -7.90 8.00
N TYR A 155 -7.43 -9.16 7.73
CA TYR A 155 -8.34 -10.19 7.20
C TYR A 155 -9.71 -10.28 7.89
N GLU A 156 -9.78 -10.06 9.22
CA GLU A 156 -11.01 -10.12 10.01
C GLU A 156 -11.88 -8.86 9.91
N ASN A 157 -11.36 -7.78 9.31
CA ASN A 157 -12.08 -6.56 9.00
C ASN A 157 -11.89 -6.23 7.50
N PRO A 158 -12.52 -6.99 6.58
CA PRO A 158 -12.24 -6.86 5.15
C PRO A 158 -12.76 -5.53 4.60
N VAL A 159 -11.98 -4.90 3.71
CA VAL A 159 -12.40 -3.73 2.93
C VAL A 159 -12.10 -3.93 1.46
N LEU A 160 -13.07 -3.59 0.60
CA LEU A 160 -12.88 -3.61 -0.84
C LEU A 160 -12.09 -2.37 -1.26
N LEU A 161 -11.12 -2.55 -2.16
CA LEU A 161 -10.33 -1.45 -2.71
C LEU A 161 -11.22 -0.35 -3.31
N LYS A 162 -12.26 -0.76 -4.06
CA LYS A 162 -13.23 0.18 -4.66
C LYS A 162 -13.96 1.01 -3.60
N ASP A 163 -14.27 0.42 -2.46
CA ASP A 163 -15.00 1.09 -1.38
C ASP A 163 -14.07 2.04 -0.63
N MET A 164 -12.83 1.62 -0.34
CA MET A 164 -11.82 2.51 0.26
C MET A 164 -11.56 3.75 -0.61
N VAL A 165 -11.43 3.56 -1.93
CA VAL A 165 -11.25 4.66 -2.90
C VAL A 165 -12.48 5.58 -2.89
N ARG A 166 -13.69 5.01 -2.97
CA ARG A 166 -14.95 5.77 -2.93
C ARG A 166 -15.12 6.54 -1.62
N GLN A 167 -14.87 5.91 -0.49
CA GLN A 167 -15.05 6.52 0.83
C GLN A 167 -14.03 7.63 1.09
N THR A 168 -12.76 7.43 0.69
CA THR A 168 -11.75 8.50 0.74
C THR A 168 -12.21 9.71 -0.10
N TYR A 169 -12.75 9.47 -1.29
CA TYR A 169 -13.29 10.55 -2.15
C TYR A 169 -14.49 11.27 -1.51
N ILE A 170 -15.40 10.53 -0.86
CA ILE A 170 -16.54 11.10 -0.14
C ILE A 170 -16.05 11.97 1.03
N LYS A 171 -15.14 11.46 1.86
CA LYS A 171 -14.56 12.22 2.99
C LYS A 171 -13.88 13.50 2.52
N HIS A 172 -13.15 13.44 1.41
CA HIS A 172 -12.59 14.64 0.77
C HIS A 172 -13.69 15.63 0.30
N LYS A 173 -14.82 15.14 -0.21
CA LYS A 173 -15.96 15.98 -0.63
C LYS A 173 -16.74 16.57 0.56
N GLU A 174 -16.73 15.94 1.72
CA GLU A 174 -17.39 16.43 2.95
C GLU A 174 -16.51 17.43 3.71
N SER A 175 -15.18 17.26 3.68
CA SER A 175 -14.22 18.16 4.35
C SER A 175 -14.36 19.62 3.87
N GLU A 176 -14.29 20.60 4.75
CA GLU A 176 -14.22 22.03 4.38
C GLU A 176 -12.80 22.46 3.97
N GLU A 177 -11.83 21.60 4.20
CA GLU A 177 -10.44 21.73 3.77
C GLU A 177 -10.15 20.84 2.56
N THR A 178 -9.25 21.31 1.70
CA THR A 178 -8.76 20.55 0.54
C THR A 178 -7.24 20.69 0.40
N ILE A 179 -6.68 20.02 -0.59
CA ILE A 179 -5.26 20.11 -0.94
C ILE A 179 -5.08 21.30 -1.89
N LYS A 180 -4.18 22.23 -1.56
CA LYS A 180 -3.82 23.40 -2.38
C LYS A 180 -3.20 23.00 -3.72
N LYS A 181 -2.46 21.89 -3.75
CA LYS A 181 -1.73 21.41 -4.94
C LYS A 181 -2.59 20.63 -5.94
N VAL A 182 -3.92 20.69 -5.85
CA VAL A 182 -4.79 19.99 -6.81
C VAL A 182 -4.65 20.63 -8.20
N VAL A 183 -4.24 19.80 -9.16
CA VAL A 183 -3.97 20.22 -10.55
C VAL A 183 -5.20 19.98 -11.42
N TRP A 184 -5.89 18.86 -11.19
CA TRP A 184 -7.05 18.46 -11.97
C TRP A 184 -8.15 17.93 -11.04
N ARG A 185 -9.37 17.82 -11.56
CA ARG A 185 -10.44 17.10 -10.86
C ARG A 185 -10.01 15.64 -10.62
N GLY A 186 -10.15 15.15 -9.38
CA GLY A 186 -9.84 13.75 -9.00
C GLY A 186 -10.83 12.72 -9.55
N HIS A 187 -11.05 12.71 -10.86
CA HIS A 187 -11.86 11.71 -11.56
C HIS A 187 -10.99 10.52 -11.97
N MET A 188 -11.40 9.32 -11.54
CA MET A 188 -10.70 8.07 -11.84
C MET A 188 -11.55 7.19 -12.77
N VAL A 189 -10.90 6.58 -13.76
CA VAL A 189 -11.48 5.60 -14.69
C VAL A 189 -10.84 4.24 -14.40
N LYS A 190 -11.66 3.20 -14.27
CA LYS A 190 -11.17 1.82 -14.20
C LYS A 190 -10.95 1.29 -15.61
N ALA A 191 -9.77 0.76 -15.89
CA ALA A 191 -9.52 0.00 -17.10
C ALA A 191 -10.02 -1.44 -16.93
N GLU A 192 -10.61 -2.01 -17.99
CA GLU A 192 -11.11 -3.39 -17.98
C GLU A 192 -10.07 -4.41 -18.43
N ASN A 193 -9.12 -4.00 -19.25
CA ASN A 193 -8.04 -4.84 -19.74
C ASN A 193 -6.76 -4.03 -19.97
N THR A 194 -5.66 -4.74 -20.20
CA THR A 194 -4.34 -4.14 -20.40
C THR A 194 -4.26 -3.20 -21.61
N TYR A 195 -4.93 -3.52 -22.73
CA TYR A 195 -4.92 -2.66 -23.92
C TYR A 195 -5.67 -1.35 -23.67
N TYR A 196 -6.82 -1.42 -23.01
CA TYR A 196 -7.59 -0.25 -22.63
C TYR A 196 -6.87 0.58 -21.56
N LEU A 197 -6.14 -0.06 -20.63
CA LEU A 197 -5.24 0.64 -19.72
C LEU A 197 -4.19 1.45 -20.48
N PHE A 198 -3.51 0.85 -21.47
CA PHE A 198 -2.53 1.58 -22.28
C PHE A 198 -3.17 2.73 -23.04
N PHE A 199 -4.29 2.49 -23.71
CA PHE A 199 -5.07 3.51 -24.40
C PHE A 199 -5.38 4.69 -23.46
N LEU A 200 -6.04 4.43 -22.33
CA LEU A 200 -6.36 5.47 -21.34
C LEU A 200 -5.10 6.13 -20.76
N TYR A 201 -4.01 5.40 -20.54
CA TYR A 201 -2.75 5.96 -20.07
C TYR A 201 -2.17 6.97 -21.08
N TYR A 202 -2.18 6.66 -22.38
CA TYR A 202 -1.72 7.59 -23.40
C TYR A 202 -2.57 8.86 -23.45
N PHE A 203 -3.90 8.73 -23.44
CA PHE A 203 -4.81 9.87 -23.61
C PHE A 203 -5.06 10.68 -22.34
N LEU A 204 -5.06 10.06 -21.16
CA LEU A 204 -5.34 10.74 -19.89
C LEU A 204 -4.09 11.13 -19.10
N HIS A 205 -2.92 10.56 -19.44
CA HIS A 205 -1.65 10.90 -18.80
C HIS A 205 -0.62 11.41 -19.80
N VAL A 206 -0.16 10.61 -20.77
CA VAL A 206 0.98 11.02 -21.62
C VAL A 206 0.69 12.31 -22.41
N LEU A 207 -0.43 12.35 -23.14
CA LEU A 207 -0.77 13.49 -23.99
C LEU A 207 -1.03 14.78 -23.18
N PRO A 208 -1.87 14.78 -22.12
CA PRO A 208 -1.98 15.92 -21.21
C PRO A 208 -0.65 16.30 -20.55
N GLY A 209 0.16 15.29 -20.20
CA GLY A 209 1.46 15.48 -19.57
C GLY A 209 2.46 16.25 -20.44
N LEU A 210 2.43 16.03 -21.76
CA LEU A 210 3.24 16.82 -22.70
C LEU A 210 2.84 18.30 -22.67
N PHE A 211 1.54 18.62 -22.69
CA PHE A 211 1.07 20.01 -22.58
C PHE A 211 1.46 20.64 -21.24
N PHE A 212 1.30 19.92 -20.13
CA PHE A 212 1.74 20.39 -18.82
C PHE A 212 3.24 20.65 -18.78
N THR A 213 4.04 19.75 -19.34
CA THR A 213 5.50 19.89 -19.37
C THR A 213 5.94 21.06 -20.25
N LEU A 214 5.29 21.31 -21.39
CA LEU A 214 5.53 22.52 -22.18
C LEU A 214 5.20 23.79 -21.38
N GLY A 215 4.08 23.78 -20.63
CA GLY A 215 3.72 24.88 -19.73
C GLY A 215 4.71 25.07 -18.59
N GLU A 216 5.17 24.00 -17.95
CA GLU A 216 6.22 24.03 -16.92
C GLU A 216 7.50 24.67 -17.49
N MET A 217 7.94 24.26 -18.68
CA MET A 217 9.12 24.79 -19.35
C MET A 217 8.95 26.27 -19.72
N TYR A 218 7.79 26.66 -20.26
CA TYR A 218 7.47 28.06 -20.58
C TYR A 218 7.51 28.95 -19.34
N MET A 219 7.09 28.43 -18.19
CA MET A 219 7.16 29.12 -16.89
C MET A 219 8.55 29.02 -16.22
N ASN A 220 9.59 28.52 -16.90
CA ASN A 220 10.92 28.24 -16.35
C ASN A 220 10.89 27.32 -15.10
N LYS A 221 9.91 26.42 -15.01
CA LYS A 221 9.80 25.41 -13.96
C LYS A 221 10.41 24.09 -14.42
N LYS A 222 10.85 23.28 -13.46
CA LYS A 222 11.31 21.92 -13.72
C LYS A 222 10.12 21.06 -14.19
N PRO A 223 10.25 20.27 -15.27
CA PRO A 223 9.16 19.45 -15.77
C PRO A 223 8.93 18.25 -14.84
N MET A 224 7.89 18.30 -14.02
CA MET A 224 7.60 17.32 -12.98
C MET A 224 6.46 16.38 -13.36
N VAL A 225 5.47 16.84 -14.14
CA VAL A 225 4.29 16.02 -14.47
C VAL A 225 4.66 14.74 -15.20
N MET A 226 5.51 14.81 -16.23
CA MET A 226 5.97 13.60 -16.94
C MET A 226 6.81 12.67 -16.06
N LYS A 227 7.52 13.18 -15.05
CA LYS A 227 8.22 12.34 -14.07
C LYS A 227 7.24 11.58 -13.19
N ILE A 228 6.15 12.23 -12.78
CA ILE A 228 5.07 11.59 -12.01
C ILE A 228 4.41 10.48 -12.82
N TYR A 229 4.08 10.72 -14.09
CA TYR A 229 3.45 9.71 -14.94
C TYR A 229 4.34 8.50 -15.21
N ARG A 230 5.65 8.72 -15.46
CA ARG A 230 6.61 7.61 -15.56
C ARG A 230 6.66 6.78 -14.27
N LYS A 231 6.77 7.44 -13.11
CA LYS A 231 6.74 6.74 -11.81
C LYS A 231 5.45 5.96 -11.62
N PHE A 232 4.31 6.56 -11.95
CA PHE A 232 3.00 5.92 -11.86
C PHE A 232 2.91 4.66 -12.73
N PHE A 233 3.43 4.70 -13.96
CA PHE A 233 3.49 3.54 -14.84
C PHE A 233 4.27 2.38 -14.22
N PHE A 234 5.46 2.66 -13.67
CA PHE A 234 6.26 1.65 -12.97
C PHE A 234 5.55 1.13 -11.72
N LEU A 235 4.93 2.00 -10.92
CA LEU A 235 4.16 1.60 -9.74
C LEU A 235 3.01 0.67 -10.10
N ASN A 236 2.27 0.96 -11.18
CA ASN A 236 1.20 0.08 -11.67
C ASN A 236 1.71 -1.32 -12.01
N LYS A 237 2.87 -1.40 -12.67
CA LYS A 237 3.51 -2.69 -12.98
C LYS A 237 3.90 -3.44 -11.70
N THR A 238 4.43 -2.75 -10.69
CA THR A 238 4.85 -3.36 -9.43
C THR A 238 3.68 -3.90 -8.61
N ILE A 239 2.55 -3.19 -8.57
CA ILE A 239 1.38 -3.60 -7.80
C ILE A 239 0.46 -4.57 -8.55
N HIS A 240 0.64 -4.74 -9.86
CA HIS A 240 -0.27 -5.51 -10.71
C HIS A 240 -0.59 -6.88 -10.12
N TYR A 241 0.42 -7.61 -9.65
CA TYR A 241 0.19 -8.91 -9.01
C TYR A 241 -0.76 -8.83 -7.79
N PHE A 242 -0.60 -7.82 -6.94
CA PHE A 242 -1.43 -7.63 -5.74
C PHE A 242 -2.81 -7.02 -6.04
N SER A 243 -2.92 -6.25 -7.13
CA SER A 243 -4.19 -5.65 -7.56
C SER A 243 -5.19 -6.66 -8.15
N PHE A 244 -4.79 -7.91 -8.38
CA PHE A 244 -5.62 -8.96 -8.98
C PHE A 244 -5.66 -10.25 -8.16
N ASN A 245 -5.00 -10.27 -7.00
CA ASN A 245 -4.97 -11.44 -6.14
C ASN A 245 -5.45 -11.09 -4.74
N GLU A 246 -6.15 -12.04 -4.14
CA GLU A 246 -6.55 -12.01 -2.74
C GLU A 246 -5.92 -13.19 -2.01
N TRP A 247 -5.73 -12.99 -0.72
CA TRP A 247 -5.18 -13.96 0.21
C TRP A 247 -6.09 -14.13 1.40
N SER A 248 -6.12 -15.35 1.93
CA SER A 248 -6.70 -15.66 3.22
C SER A 248 -5.58 -16.02 4.19
N PHE A 249 -5.82 -15.75 5.47
CA PHE A 249 -4.81 -15.90 6.50
C PHE A 249 -5.37 -16.68 7.68
N THR A 250 -4.55 -17.56 8.26
CA THR A 250 -4.72 -17.99 9.65
C THR A 250 -4.10 -16.92 10.55
N ASN A 251 -4.77 -16.53 11.63
CA ASN A 251 -4.26 -15.57 12.62
C ASN A 251 -4.63 -15.97 14.05
N ASP A 252 -4.67 -17.28 14.31
CA ASP A 252 -5.12 -17.84 15.58
C ASP A 252 -4.13 -17.58 16.72
N ASN A 253 -2.82 -17.60 16.44
CA ASN A 253 -1.78 -17.20 17.40
C ASN A 253 -1.92 -15.71 17.74
N THR A 254 -2.15 -14.84 16.76
CA THR A 254 -2.39 -13.40 17.00
C THR A 254 -3.64 -13.17 17.87
N LYS A 255 -4.74 -13.87 17.59
CA LYS A 255 -5.96 -13.82 18.42
C LYS A 255 -5.72 -14.33 19.83
N ALA A 256 -5.03 -15.47 19.98
CA ALA A 256 -4.68 -16.03 21.26
C ALA A 256 -3.79 -15.07 22.07
N LEU A 257 -2.83 -14.42 21.41
CA LEU A 257 -1.95 -13.41 22.00
C LEU A 257 -2.76 -12.23 22.56
N LEU A 258 -3.68 -11.67 21.77
CA LEU A 258 -4.55 -10.59 22.23
C LEU A 258 -5.36 -11.02 23.45
N ASN A 259 -5.93 -12.23 23.42
CA ASN A 259 -6.79 -12.73 24.49
C ASN A 259 -6.06 -12.94 25.82
N ARG A 260 -4.75 -13.24 25.78
CA ARG A 260 -3.89 -13.41 26.97
C ARG A 260 -3.53 -12.11 27.68
N LEU A 261 -3.59 -10.97 26.99
CA LEU A 261 -3.34 -9.69 27.63
C LEU A 261 -4.38 -9.41 28.72
N ASN A 262 -3.94 -8.79 29.82
CA ASN A 262 -4.86 -8.31 30.85
C ASN A 262 -5.68 -7.12 30.31
N PRO A 263 -6.77 -6.71 30.98
CA PRO A 263 -7.64 -5.64 30.48
C PRO A 263 -6.93 -4.32 30.19
N ARG A 264 -5.96 -3.93 31.04
CA ARG A 264 -5.19 -2.69 30.86
C ARG A 264 -4.28 -2.76 29.63
N ASP A 265 -3.59 -3.87 29.45
CA ASP A 265 -2.69 -4.07 28.30
C ASP A 265 -3.47 -4.26 27.00
N LYS A 266 -4.69 -4.81 27.04
CA LYS A 266 -5.59 -4.83 25.87
C LYS A 266 -5.96 -3.43 25.40
N GLU A 267 -6.12 -2.47 26.32
CA GLU A 267 -6.41 -1.08 25.99
C GLU A 267 -5.17 -0.36 25.44
N LEU A 268 -4.02 -0.49 26.13
CA LEU A 268 -2.77 0.17 25.76
C LEU A 268 -2.14 -0.40 24.49
N PHE A 269 -2.13 -1.73 24.36
CA PHE A 269 -1.52 -2.45 23.25
C PHE A 269 -2.59 -3.15 22.41
N ASN A 270 -3.71 -2.45 22.12
CA ASN A 270 -4.73 -3.00 21.25
C ASN A 270 -4.15 -3.22 19.84
N PHE A 271 -4.40 -4.40 19.27
CA PHE A 271 -4.13 -4.72 17.86
C PHE A 271 -5.29 -5.49 17.22
N ASN A 272 -6.49 -5.37 17.80
CA ASN A 272 -7.70 -5.94 17.24
C ASN A 272 -8.21 -5.10 16.06
N MET A 273 -8.11 -5.66 14.86
CA MET A 273 -8.52 -5.00 13.62
C MET A 273 -10.03 -4.71 13.53
N THR A 274 -10.87 -5.36 14.33
CA THR A 274 -12.33 -5.16 14.34
C THR A 274 -12.78 -3.96 15.19
N THR A 275 -11.85 -3.31 15.90
CA THR A 275 -12.17 -2.21 16.84
C THR A 275 -12.32 -0.84 16.17
N PHE A 276 -12.08 -0.73 14.86
CA PHE A 276 -12.20 0.54 14.13
C PHE A 276 -13.00 0.37 12.83
N SER A 277 -13.60 1.46 12.38
CA SER A 277 -14.33 1.54 11.12
C SER A 277 -13.41 2.00 9.98
N TRP A 278 -13.45 1.29 8.85
CA TRP A 278 -12.77 1.73 7.63
C TRP A 278 -13.26 3.10 7.15
N MET A 279 -14.51 3.47 7.43
CA MET A 279 -15.04 4.78 7.03
C MET A 279 -14.33 5.92 7.77
N ASP A 280 -14.09 5.76 9.07
CA ASP A 280 -13.38 6.75 9.88
C ASP A 280 -11.89 6.75 9.53
N TYR A 281 -11.34 5.55 9.30
CA TYR A 281 -9.95 5.41 8.88
C TYR A 281 -9.67 6.04 7.50
N CYS A 282 -10.63 6.08 6.58
CA CYS A 282 -10.47 6.79 5.30
C CYS A 282 -10.21 8.29 5.47
N GLU A 283 -10.73 8.92 6.53
CA GLU A 283 -10.42 10.33 6.84
C GLU A 283 -8.96 10.48 7.27
N ILE A 284 -8.46 9.56 8.11
CA ILE A 284 -7.06 9.48 8.53
C ILE A 284 -6.15 9.32 7.29
N LEU A 285 -6.51 8.44 6.36
CA LEU A 285 -5.75 8.24 5.12
C LEU A 285 -5.69 9.52 4.28
N TYR A 286 -6.83 10.20 4.11
CA TYR A 286 -6.91 11.47 3.39
C TYR A 286 -6.00 12.55 4.02
N ARG A 287 -6.07 12.72 5.35
CA ARG A 287 -5.24 13.68 6.09
C ARG A 287 -3.75 13.33 6.01
N CYS A 288 -3.41 12.05 6.15
CA CYS A 288 -2.03 11.57 6.00
C CYS A 288 -1.47 11.93 4.63
N VAL A 289 -2.23 11.71 3.56
CA VAL A 289 -1.81 12.02 2.19
C VAL A 289 -1.54 13.51 2.01
N ALA A 290 -2.42 14.37 2.50
CA ALA A 290 -2.22 15.82 2.43
C ALA A 290 -0.94 16.26 3.15
N LEU A 291 -0.78 15.85 4.41
CA LEU A 291 0.31 16.30 5.28
C LEU A 291 1.66 15.65 4.91
N TYR A 292 1.73 14.33 4.86
CA TYR A 292 3.00 13.59 4.79
C TYR A 292 3.43 13.22 3.37
N VAL A 293 2.50 13.12 2.41
CA VAL A 293 2.85 12.78 1.03
C VAL A 293 2.96 14.02 0.16
N ILE A 294 1.90 14.83 0.15
CA ILE A 294 1.83 16.02 -0.69
C ILE A 294 2.62 17.19 -0.07
N ASN A 295 2.92 17.11 1.24
CA ASN A 295 3.55 18.19 2.00
C ASN A 295 2.74 19.48 1.87
N ASP A 296 1.44 19.35 2.16
CA ASP A 296 0.49 20.44 2.21
C ASP A 296 0.02 20.60 3.66
N TYR A 297 0.71 21.48 4.38
CA TYR A 297 0.47 21.77 5.79
C TYR A 297 -0.57 22.88 6.01
N THR A 298 -1.09 23.43 4.91
CA THR A 298 -2.05 24.53 4.98
C THR A 298 -3.46 24.00 4.89
N GLU A 299 -4.30 24.40 5.85
CA GLU A 299 -5.76 24.34 5.67
C GLU A 299 -6.09 25.21 4.46
N TYR A 300 -6.34 24.57 3.31
CA TYR A 300 -6.70 25.29 2.10
C TYR A 300 -8.22 25.34 1.97
N PRO A 301 -8.84 26.55 2.01
CA PRO A 301 -10.29 26.66 1.99
C PRO A 301 -10.89 26.08 0.71
N LYS A 302 -11.90 25.24 0.85
CA LYS A 302 -12.55 24.58 -0.27
C LYS A 302 -13.21 25.53 -1.27
N GLU A 303 -13.55 26.74 -0.86
CA GLU A 303 -14.07 27.77 -1.77
C GLU A 303 -13.08 28.14 -2.88
N LEU A 304 -11.79 28.24 -2.57
CA LEU A 304 -10.75 28.55 -3.55
C LEU A 304 -10.60 27.42 -4.57
N TYR A 305 -10.65 26.18 -4.08
CA TYR A 305 -10.74 25.00 -4.94
C TYR A 305 -11.98 25.03 -5.85
N ARG A 306 -13.16 25.37 -5.31
CA ARG A 306 -14.40 25.49 -6.12
C ARG A 306 -14.25 26.54 -7.24
N LYS A 307 -13.61 27.68 -6.95
CA LYS A 307 -13.31 28.72 -7.96
C LYS A 307 -12.38 28.20 -9.05
N GLN A 308 -11.29 27.52 -8.69
CA GLN A 308 -10.37 26.92 -9.66
C GLN A 308 -11.08 25.86 -10.53
N MET A 309 -11.87 24.99 -9.90
CA MET A 309 -12.57 23.90 -10.60
C MET A 309 -13.69 24.38 -11.52
N LYS A 310 -14.21 25.62 -11.37
CA LYS A 310 -15.22 26.18 -12.28
C LYS A 310 -14.76 26.18 -13.74
N TYR A 311 -13.46 26.39 -13.98
CA TYR A 311 -12.87 26.42 -15.32
C TYR A 311 -12.39 25.04 -15.80
N ILE A 312 -11.96 24.18 -14.87
CA ILE A 312 -11.40 22.86 -15.17
C ILE A 312 -12.51 21.82 -15.40
N ASN A 313 -13.61 21.88 -14.63
CA ASN A 313 -14.68 20.89 -14.66
C ASN A 313 -15.36 20.71 -16.02
N PRO A 314 -15.65 21.76 -16.81
CA PRO A 314 -16.25 21.59 -18.14
C PRO A 314 -15.32 20.83 -19.11
N ILE A 315 -14.03 21.19 -19.12
CA ILE A 315 -13.00 20.52 -19.95
C ILE A 315 -12.90 19.05 -19.55
N ASP A 316 -12.86 18.78 -18.25
CA ASP A 316 -12.82 17.43 -17.72
C ASP A 316 -14.05 16.59 -18.12
N LYS A 317 -15.26 17.15 -18.04
CA LYS A 317 -16.49 16.46 -18.42
C LYS A 317 -16.50 16.07 -19.89
N VAL A 318 -16.03 16.93 -20.78
CA VAL A 318 -15.94 16.63 -22.22
C VAL A 318 -14.98 15.46 -22.47
N ILE A 319 -13.80 15.51 -21.83
CA ILE A 319 -12.81 14.43 -21.90
C ILE A 319 -13.41 13.12 -21.40
N VAL A 320 -14.03 13.10 -20.21
CA VAL A 320 -14.62 11.88 -19.64
C VAL A 320 -15.78 11.33 -20.50
N TRP A 321 -16.66 12.21 -21.00
CA TRP A 321 -17.78 11.83 -21.85
C TRP A 321 -17.30 11.15 -23.14
N SER A 322 -16.20 11.63 -23.73
CA SER A 322 -15.60 11.03 -24.93
C SER A 322 -15.08 9.59 -24.73
N PHE A 323 -14.85 9.17 -23.50
CA PHE A 323 -14.37 7.81 -23.17
C PHE A 323 -15.47 6.86 -22.67
N HIS A 324 -16.67 7.36 -22.35
CA HIS A 324 -17.79 6.53 -21.88
C HIS A 324 -18.81 6.18 -22.98
N PHE A 325 -18.77 6.88 -24.12
CA PHE A 325 -19.71 6.70 -25.25
C PHE A 325 -19.00 6.49 -26.60
N GLY A 326 -17.72 6.09 -26.57
CA GLY A 326 -16.91 5.80 -27.75
C GLY A 326 -16.57 4.33 -27.88
#